data_AF-A0A1H6E9Q1-F1
#
_entry.id   AF-A0A1H6E9Q1-F1
#
_cell.length_a   1.000
_cell.length_b   1.000
_cell.length_c   1.000
_cell.angle_alpha   90.00
_cell.angle_beta   90.00
_cell.angle_gamma   90.00
#
_symmetry.space_group_name_H-M   'P 1'
#
loop_
_entity.id
_entity.type
_entity.pdbx_description
1 polymer ?
#
loop_
_entity_poly.entity_id
_entity_poly.type
_entity_poly.pdbx_seq_one_letter_code
_entity_poly.pdbx_strand_id
1 'polypeptide(L)'
;MAFAANTLSALVALVFLLAGAQKVLLRDPVTANLLRLGVGSTMTRAIGALEIAGALGLAAGLWLRPLAITAAAGLTSLLVGAVGFHLRARDFTHRRHRSHAVAPVVLAAVTGTTTALLLATS
;
A
#
# COMPACT_ATOMS: atom_id res chain seq x y z
N MET A 1 10.17 -2.90 21.70
CA MET A 1 9.63 -2.10 20.57
C MET A 1 10.09 -2.60 19.20
N ALA A 2 11.37 -3.00 19.03
CA ALA A 2 11.87 -3.54 17.75
C ALA A 2 11.11 -4.79 17.24
N PHE A 3 10.70 -5.71 18.13
CA PHE A 3 9.89 -6.87 17.75
C PHE A 3 8.56 -6.46 17.08
N ALA A 4 7.84 -5.51 17.67
CA ALA A 4 6.56 -5.03 17.12
C ALA A 4 6.74 -4.39 15.73
N ALA A 5 7.79 -3.59 15.53
CA ALA A 5 8.11 -2.97 14.24
C ALA A 5 8.45 -4.02 13.16
N ASN A 6 9.18 -5.08 13.52
CA ASN A 6 9.53 -6.16 12.61
C ASN A 6 8.31 -7.01 12.25
N THR A 7 7.49 -7.36 13.24
CA THR A 7 6.23 -8.10 13.00
C THR A 7 5.30 -7.30 12.10
N LEU A 8 5.13 -6.00 12.35
CA LEU A 8 4.28 -5.15 11.53
C LEU A 8 4.84 -5.00 10.11
N SER A 9 6.16 -4.80 9.96
CA SER A 9 6.83 -4.77 8.65
C SER A 9 6.58 -6.05 7.85
N ALA A 10 6.69 -7.23 8.48
CA ALA A 10 6.44 -8.51 7.83
C ALA A 10 4.98 -8.67 7.37
N LEU A 11 4.01 -8.26 8.21
CA LEU A 11 2.59 -8.29 7.85
C LEU A 11 2.26 -7.33 6.71
N VAL A 12 2.78 -6.10 6.77
CA VAL A 12 2.61 -5.10 5.70
C VAL A 12 3.24 -5.60 4.41
N ALA A 13 4.45 -6.16 4.46
CA ALA A 13 5.11 -6.74 3.29
C ALA A 13 4.24 -7.81 2.63
N LEU A 14 3.68 -8.74 3.40
CA LEU A 14 2.81 -9.78 2.86
C LEU A 14 1.55 -9.19 2.19
N VAL A 15 0.87 -8.25 2.85
CA VAL A 15 -0.34 -7.61 2.31
C VAL A 15 -0.05 -6.93 0.97
N PHE A 16 1.04 -6.16 0.89
CA PHE A 16 1.40 -5.43 -0.33
C PHE A 16 1.96 -6.33 -1.43
N LEU A 17 2.62 -7.43 -1.09
CA LEU A 17 3.04 -8.41 -2.08
C LEU A 17 1.81 -9.01 -2.79
N LEU A 18 0.79 -9.38 -2.02
CA LEU A 18 -0.45 -9.94 -2.56
C LEU A 18 -1.26 -8.90 -3.34
N ALA A 19 -1.43 -7.69 -2.79
CA ALA A 19 -2.14 -6.60 -3.45
C ALA A 19 -1.45 -6.18 -4.75
N GLY A 20 -0.11 -6.07 -4.72
CA GLY A 20 0.70 -5.71 -5.88
C GLY A 20 0.65 -6.77 -6.96
N ALA A 21 0.72 -8.06 -6.58
CA ALA A 21 0.57 -9.16 -7.52
C ALA A 21 -0.79 -9.13 -8.25
N GLN A 22 -1.88 -8.84 -7.54
CA GLN A 22 -3.20 -8.70 -8.17
C GLN A 22 -3.22 -7.58 -9.23
N LYS A 23 -2.57 -6.45 -8.95
CA LYS A 23 -2.49 -5.30 -9.88
C LYS A 23 -1.56 -5.55 -11.06
N VAL A 24 -0.39 -6.14 -10.85
CA VAL A 24 0.55 -6.51 -11.94
C VAL A 24 -0.10 -7.50 -12.89
N LEU A 25 -0.82 -8.49 -12.34
CA LEU A 25 -1.52 -9.51 -13.11
C LEU A 25 -2.87 -9.04 -13.66
N LEU A 26 -3.26 -7.78 -13.43
CA LEU A 26 -4.53 -7.19 -13.84
C LEU A 26 -5.75 -8.07 -13.48
N ARG A 27 -5.77 -8.60 -12.25
CA ARG A 27 -6.87 -9.45 -11.77
C ARG A 27 -8.13 -8.63 -11.53
N ASP A 28 -9.28 -9.19 -11.91
CA ASP A 28 -10.58 -8.69 -11.48
C ASP A 28 -10.95 -9.26 -10.09
N PRO A 29 -11.68 -8.52 -9.24
CA PRO A 29 -12.31 -7.22 -9.49
C PRO A 29 -11.42 -5.98 -9.26
N VAL A 30 -10.16 -6.15 -8.86
CA VAL A 30 -9.25 -5.04 -8.51
C VAL A 30 -9.05 -4.08 -9.68
N THR A 31 -8.80 -4.63 -10.86
CA THR A 31 -8.54 -3.85 -12.08
C THR A 31 -9.78 -3.10 -12.55
N ALA A 32 -10.94 -3.76 -12.55
CA ALA A 32 -12.22 -3.09 -12.84
C ALA A 32 -12.48 -1.87 -11.94
N ASN A 33 -12.18 -1.96 -10.64
CA ASN A 33 -12.32 -0.79 -9.75
C ASN A 33 -11.33 0.33 -10.10
N LEU A 34 -10.09 0.02 -10.45
CA LEU A 34 -9.08 1.01 -10.84
C LEU A 34 -9.43 1.71 -12.17
N LEU A 35 -9.91 0.94 -13.16
CA LEU A 35 -10.38 1.50 -14.43
C LEU A 35 -11.56 2.45 -14.23
N ARG A 36 -12.50 2.12 -13.33
CA ARG A 36 -13.60 3.03 -12.93
C ARG A 36 -13.09 4.35 -12.35
N LEU A 37 -11.95 4.33 -11.65
CA LEU A 37 -11.30 5.52 -11.10
C LEU A 37 -10.48 6.30 -12.14
N GLY A 38 -10.49 5.88 -13.41
CA GLY A 38 -9.69 6.48 -14.48
C GLY A 38 -8.23 6.01 -14.50
N VAL A 39 -7.88 4.96 -13.75
CA VAL A 39 -6.53 4.41 -13.69
C VAL A 39 -6.39 3.29 -14.73
N GLY A 40 -5.73 3.60 -15.85
CA GLY A 40 -5.50 2.65 -16.94
C GLY A 40 -4.62 1.45 -16.54
N SER A 41 -4.60 0.41 -17.38
CA SER A 41 -3.89 -0.86 -17.11
C SER A 41 -2.38 -0.68 -16.91
N THR A 42 -1.73 0.22 -17.66
CA THR A 42 -0.29 0.51 -17.50
C THR A 42 0.00 1.11 -16.13
N MET A 43 -0.78 2.10 -15.71
CA MET A 43 -0.65 2.71 -14.38
C MET A 43 -1.00 1.70 -13.28
N THR A 44 -2.00 0.84 -13.50
CA THR A 44 -2.34 -0.24 -12.57
C THR A 44 -1.16 -1.19 -12.35
N ARG A 45 -0.49 -1.62 -13.42
CA ARG A 45 0.73 -2.44 -13.31
C ARG A 45 1.87 -1.70 -12.61
N ALA A 46 2.06 -0.42 -12.90
CA ALA A 46 3.08 0.40 -12.25
C ALA A 46 2.83 0.51 -10.73
N ILE A 47 1.59 0.77 -10.31
CA ILE A 47 1.18 0.75 -8.90
C ILE A 47 1.49 -0.61 -8.29
N GLY A 48 1.10 -1.70 -8.96
CA GLY A 48 1.37 -3.05 -8.47
C GLY A 48 2.86 -3.36 -8.32
N ALA A 49 3.69 -2.92 -9.26
CA ALA A 49 5.14 -3.09 -9.20
C ALA A 49 5.75 -2.29 -8.04
N LEU A 50 5.27 -1.07 -7.77
CA LEU A 50 5.70 -0.27 -6.62
C LEU A 50 5.28 -0.90 -5.29
N GLU A 51 4.09 -1.50 -5.22
CA GLU A 51 3.64 -2.24 -4.03
C GLU A 51 4.53 -3.46 -3.76
N ILE A 52 4.88 -4.23 -4.80
CA ILE A 52 5.81 -5.36 -4.68
C ILE A 52 7.20 -4.87 -4.27
N ALA A 53 7.70 -3.78 -4.88
CA ALA A 53 9.00 -3.21 -4.51
C ALA A 53 9.02 -2.75 -3.04
N GLY A 54 7.96 -2.11 -2.56
CA GLY A 54 7.81 -1.75 -1.15
C GLY A 54 7.75 -2.97 -0.23
N ALA A 55 7.04 -4.03 -0.62
CA ALA A 55 7.01 -5.28 0.13
C ALA A 55 8.41 -5.93 0.23
N LEU A 56 9.15 -5.99 -0.87
CA LEU A 56 10.52 -6.50 -0.89
C LEU A 56 11.46 -5.61 -0.08
N GLY A 57 11.29 -4.29 -0.12
CA GLY A 57 12.06 -3.34 0.69
C GLY A 57 11.80 -3.50 2.19
N LEU A 58 10.56 -3.75 2.61
CA LEU A 58 10.23 -4.08 4.00
C LEU A 58 10.85 -5.42 4.44
N ALA A 59 10.83 -6.44 3.58
CA ALA A 59 11.44 -7.74 3.86
C ALA A 59 12.97 -7.64 3.98
N ALA A 60 13.64 -7.02 3.00
CA ALA A 60 15.07 -6.73 3.07
C ALA A 60 15.43 -5.82 4.27
N GLY A 61 14.48 -4.96 4.64
CA GLY A 61 14.54 -4.07 5.78
C GLY A 61 14.70 -4.75 7.14
N LEU A 62 14.42 -6.05 7.24
CA LEU A 62 14.69 -6.85 8.44
C LEU A 62 16.18 -6.98 8.74
N TRP A 63 17.03 -6.92 7.71
CA TRP A 63 18.49 -6.88 7.84
C TRP A 63 19.04 -5.46 7.69
N LEU A 64 18.38 -4.61 6.90
CA LEU A 64 18.82 -3.25 6.58
C LEU A 64 17.74 -2.22 6.92
N ARG A 65 17.70 -1.77 8.17
CA ARG A 65 16.69 -0.81 8.68
C ARG A 65 16.38 0.40 7.78
N PRO A 66 17.37 1.09 7.15
CA PRO A 66 17.07 2.21 6.26
C PRO A 66 16.18 1.82 5.05
N LEU A 67 16.29 0.58 4.55
CA LEU A 67 15.40 0.08 3.50
C LEU A 67 13.96 -0.08 4.02
N ALA A 68 13.77 -0.58 5.25
CA ALA A 68 12.45 -0.72 5.84
C ALA A 68 11.73 0.65 5.93
N ILE A 69 12.45 1.68 6.38
CA ILE A 69 11.92 3.03 6.57
C ILE A 69 11.50 3.62 5.22
N THR A 70 12.39 3.59 4.23
CA THR A 70 12.11 4.15 2.89
C THR A 70 11.00 3.39 2.17
N ALA A 71 10.93 2.06 2.32
CA ALA A 71 9.84 1.24 1.78
C ALA A 71 8.49 1.56 2.44
N ALA A 72 8.44 1.63 3.77
CA ALA A 72 7.23 1.96 4.51
C ALA A 72 6.71 3.37 4.16
N ALA A 73 7.62 4.34 4.05
CA ALA A 73 7.30 5.71 3.64
C ALA A 73 6.77 5.75 2.20
N GLY A 74 7.44 5.06 1.25
CA GLY A 74 7.01 4.99 -0.15
C GLY A 74 5.63 4.36 -0.32
N LEU A 75 5.35 3.26 0.39
CA LEU A 75 4.02 2.64 0.41
C LEU A 75 2.96 3.59 0.99
N THR A 76 3.29 4.33 2.05
CA THR A 76 2.40 5.35 2.62
C THR A 76 2.06 6.42 1.60
N SER A 77 3.06 6.96 0.90
CA SER A 77 2.86 7.96 -0.16
C SER A 77 2.00 7.44 -1.31
N LEU A 78 2.22 6.19 -1.74
CA LEU A 78 1.44 5.55 -2.79
C LEU A 78 -0.05 5.46 -2.41
N LEU A 79 -0.33 5.10 -1.15
CA LEU A 79 -1.69 5.00 -0.64
C LEU A 79 -2.38 6.35 -0.43
N VAL A 80 -1.64 7.38 -0.01
CA VAL A 80 -2.16 8.76 0.01
C VAL A 80 -2.62 9.17 -1.39
N GLY A 81 -1.84 8.84 -2.42
CA GLY A 81 -2.25 9.01 -3.82
C GLY A 81 -3.56 8.26 -4.14
N ALA A 82 -3.67 7.00 -3.73
CA ALA A 82 -4.88 6.20 -3.93
C ALA A 82 -6.12 6.80 -3.24
N VAL A 83 -5.98 7.31 -2.02
CA VAL A 83 -7.06 8.05 -1.32
C VAL A 83 -7.51 9.26 -2.14
N GLY A 84 -6.58 9.99 -2.75
CA GLY A 84 -6.88 11.10 -3.66
C GLY A 84 -7.77 10.71 -4.84
N PHE A 85 -7.53 9.55 -5.47
CA PHE A 85 -8.39 9.02 -6.55
C PHE A 85 -9.81 8.72 -6.05
N HIS A 86 -9.93 8.09 -4.88
CA HIS A 86 -11.23 7.78 -4.28
C HIS A 86 -12.01 9.03 -3.82
N LEU A 87 -11.32 10.06 -3.32
CA LEU A 87 -11.92 11.36 -2.99
C LEU A 87 -12.46 12.03 -4.25
N ARG A 88 -11.68 12.05 -5.34
CA ARG A 88 -12.10 12.62 -6.62
C ARG A 88 -13.32 11.90 -7.20
N ALA A 89 -13.39 10.58 -7.02
CA ALA A 89 -14.53 9.75 -7.44
C ALA A 89 -15.73 9.80 -6.47
N ARG A 90 -15.62 10.53 -5.34
CA ARG A 90 -16.65 10.61 -4.28
C ARG A 90 -17.06 9.24 -3.72
N ASP A 91 -16.13 8.29 -3.64
CA ASP A 91 -16.47 6.92 -3.21
C ASP A 91 -16.91 6.84 -1.74
N PHE A 92 -16.43 7.75 -0.88
CA PHE A 92 -16.79 7.79 0.54
C PHE A 92 -18.27 8.11 0.80
N THR A 93 -18.92 8.83 -0.12
CA THR A 93 -20.34 9.19 -0.01
C THR A 93 -21.26 8.09 -0.55
N HIS A 94 -20.75 7.13 -1.31
CA HIS A 94 -21.53 6.07 -1.94
C HIS A 94 -21.30 4.72 -1.24
N ARG A 95 -22.35 4.18 -0.59
CA ARG A 95 -22.26 2.91 0.17
C ARG A 95 -21.61 1.76 -0.61
N ARG A 96 -21.88 1.66 -1.91
CA ARG A 96 -21.34 0.59 -2.79
C ARG A 96 -19.82 0.65 -2.97
N HIS A 97 -19.22 1.84 -2.91
CA HIS A 97 -17.79 2.04 -3.21
C HIS A 97 -16.95 2.38 -1.98
N ARG A 98 -17.61 2.68 -0.85
CA ARG A 98 -16.95 3.01 0.41
C ARG A 98 -15.98 1.93 0.87
N SER A 99 -16.31 0.65 0.73
CA SER A 99 -15.42 -0.46 1.12
C SER A 99 -14.08 -0.42 0.37
N HIS A 100 -14.10 -0.13 -0.94
CA HIS A 100 -12.90 0.00 -1.76
C HIS A 100 -12.07 1.22 -1.36
N ALA A 101 -12.71 2.34 -0.98
CA ALA A 101 -12.05 3.57 -0.58
C ALA A 101 -11.46 3.54 0.84
N VAL A 102 -12.02 2.74 1.74
CA VAL A 102 -11.53 2.61 3.13
C VAL A 102 -10.23 1.81 3.20
N ALA A 103 -10.04 0.82 2.33
CA ALA A 103 -8.84 0.00 2.31
C ALA A 103 -7.53 0.83 2.21
N PRO A 104 -7.35 1.75 1.24
CA PRO A 104 -6.13 2.55 1.18
C PRO A 104 -5.96 3.50 2.37
N VAL A 105 -7.05 3.97 3.00
CA VAL A 105 -6.96 4.80 4.22
C VAL A 105 -6.40 3.99 5.39
N VAL A 106 -6.95 2.79 5.62
CA VAL A 106 -6.50 1.90 6.70
C VAL A 106 -5.06 1.50 6.46
N LEU A 107 -4.72 1.07 5.25
CA LEU A 107 -3.36 0.67 4.93
C LEU A 107 -2.38 1.85 5.06
N ALA A 108 -2.78 3.09 4.75
CA ALA A 108 -1.91 4.27 4.86
C ALA A 108 -1.60 4.57 6.33
N ALA A 109 -2.60 4.44 7.21
CA ALA A 109 -2.42 4.55 8.64
C ALA A 109 -1.47 3.45 9.16
N VAL A 110 -1.63 2.21 8.68
CA VAL A 110 -0.78 1.09 9.08
C VAL A 110 0.67 1.27 8.61
N THR A 111 0.91 1.63 7.34
CA THR A 111 2.27 1.87 6.82
C THR A 111 2.91 3.11 7.45
N GLY A 112 2.12 4.17 7.70
CA GLY A 112 2.58 5.35 8.42
C GLY A 112 3.00 5.02 9.86
N THR A 113 2.20 4.22 10.55
CA THR A 113 2.53 3.71 11.90
C THR A 113 3.79 2.84 11.86
N THR A 114 3.92 1.98 10.86
CA THR A 114 5.12 1.15 10.64
C THR A 114 6.36 2.02 10.47
N THR A 115 6.27 3.07 9.64
CA THR A 115 7.35 4.04 9.42
C THR A 115 7.76 4.73 10.72
N ALA A 116 6.79 5.22 11.50
CA ALA A 116 7.04 5.90 12.77
C ALA A 116 7.71 4.96 13.80
N LEU A 117 7.26 3.71 13.89
CA LEU A 117 7.85 2.72 14.80
C LEU A 117 9.28 2.34 14.39
N LEU A 118 9.55 2.23 13.08
CA LEU A 118 10.90 1.97 12.58
C LEU A 118 11.84 3.12 12.92
N LEU A 119 11.40 4.38 12.75
CA LEU A 119 12.16 5.58 13.12
C LEU A 119 12.39 5.71 14.63
N ALA A 120 11.38 5.38 15.45
CA ALA A 120 11.48 5.47 16.91
C ALA A 120 12.38 4.40 17.53
N THR A 121 12.75 3.36 16.77
CA THR A 121 13.58 2.26 17.27
C THR A 121 14.94 2.16 16.60
N SER A 122 15.17 2.89 15.50
CA SER A 122 16.39 2.89 14.70
C SER A 122 17.57 3.54 15.38
#